data_AF-A0A0V8F5Q1-F1
#
_entry.id   AF-A0A0V8F5Q1-F1
#
_cell.length_a   1.000
_cell.length_b   1.000
_cell.length_c   1.000
_cell.angle_alpha   90.00
_cell.angle_beta   90.00
_cell.angle_gamma   90.00
#
_symmetry.space_group_name_H-M   'P 1'
#
loop_
_entity.id
_entity.type
_entity.pdbx_description
1 polymer ?
#
loop_
_entity_poly.entity_id
_entity_poly.type
_entity_poly.pdbx_seq_one_letter_code
_entity_poly.pdbx_strand_id
1 'polypeptide(L)'
;MEFNSWVDHMTTPPGSDDWDITDGAWSLSGEPSQQDLFSAAAPYNFGHFNDPEITKDLNDIDSTKAEDSTYRKAAFIKYQEDMNKKAYVVPTAYAINYTPVNKRVVGMTLDYGAMNTWSEIGVSSDKMATK
;
A
#
# COMPACT_ATOMS: atom_id res chain seq x y z
N MET A 1 -3.52 -15.00 15.24
CA MET A 1 -4.66 -14.08 15.40
C MET A 1 -5.52 -14.16 14.14
N GLU A 2 -6.84 -14.01 14.24
CA GLU A 2 -7.72 -13.87 13.04
C GLU A 2 -7.60 -12.43 12.50
N PHE A 3 -7.82 -12.21 11.19
CA PHE A 3 -7.51 -10.94 10.52
C PHE A 3 -8.25 -9.73 11.11
N ASN A 4 -9.56 -9.81 11.35
CA ASN A 4 -10.29 -8.68 11.92
C ASN A 4 -9.80 -8.38 13.35
N SER A 5 -9.57 -9.41 14.16
CA SER A 5 -8.95 -9.23 15.48
C SER A 5 -7.55 -8.61 15.39
N TRP A 6 -6.77 -8.95 14.36
CA TRP A 6 -5.46 -8.37 14.10
C TRP A 6 -5.55 -6.89 13.72
N VAL A 7 -6.51 -6.50 12.87
CA VAL A 7 -6.75 -5.09 12.56
C VAL A 7 -7.07 -4.31 13.82
N ASP A 8 -7.99 -4.81 14.66
CA ASP A 8 -8.34 -4.17 15.93
C ASP A 8 -7.10 -4.04 16.84
N HIS A 9 -6.29 -5.08 16.92
CA HIS A 9 -5.09 -5.12 17.76
C HIS A 9 -3.99 -4.13 17.30
N MET A 10 -3.84 -3.93 16.00
CA MET A 10 -2.85 -2.99 15.43
C MET A 10 -3.30 -1.54 15.45
N THR A 11 -4.60 -1.28 15.38
CA THR A 11 -5.14 0.08 15.14
C THR A 11 -5.74 0.75 16.37
N THR A 12 -6.10 -0.02 17.41
CA THR A 12 -6.69 0.52 18.64
C THR A 12 -5.63 1.25 19.47
N PRO A 13 -5.73 2.57 19.70
CA PRO A 13 -4.82 3.27 20.59
C PRO A 13 -4.91 2.75 22.03
N PRO A 14 -3.80 2.70 22.80
CA PRO A 14 -2.48 3.25 22.48
C PRO A 14 -1.54 2.29 21.71
N GLY A 15 -2.06 1.20 21.15
CA GLY A 15 -1.27 0.04 20.74
C GLY A 15 -1.23 -1.03 21.83
N SER A 16 -0.68 -2.21 21.51
CA SER A 16 -0.52 -3.35 22.43
C SER A 16 0.96 -3.66 22.68
N ASP A 17 1.28 -4.16 23.87
CA ASP A 17 2.64 -4.49 24.32
C ASP A 17 2.90 -6.01 24.46
N ASP A 18 1.99 -6.84 23.95
CA ASP A 18 2.01 -8.31 24.03
C ASP A 18 2.49 -9.02 22.75
N TRP A 19 3.09 -8.28 21.82
CA TRP A 19 3.67 -8.81 20.58
C TRP A 19 4.98 -8.08 20.25
N ASP A 20 5.90 -8.79 19.57
CA ASP A 20 7.20 -8.23 19.15
C ASP A 20 7.36 -8.15 17.63
N ILE A 21 6.78 -9.11 16.89
CA ILE A 21 6.88 -9.20 15.42
C ILE A 21 5.49 -9.53 14.88
N THR A 22 5.10 -8.84 13.82
CA THR A 22 3.89 -9.12 13.04
C THR A 22 4.14 -8.91 11.56
N ASP A 23 3.35 -9.57 10.71
CA ASP A 23 3.30 -9.31 9.28
C ASP A 23 2.15 -8.35 8.95
N GLY A 24 2.37 -7.47 7.98
CA GLY A 24 1.37 -6.56 7.44
C GLY A 24 1.41 -6.55 5.92
N ALA A 25 0.28 -6.26 5.29
CA ALA A 25 0.18 -6.12 3.84
C ALA A 25 -0.74 -4.94 3.48
N TRP A 26 -0.44 -4.28 2.37
CA TRP A 26 -1.12 -3.06 1.97
C TRP A 26 -1.62 -3.16 0.52
N SER A 27 -2.87 -2.75 0.31
CA SER A 27 -3.30 -2.24 -0.99
C SER A 27 -2.97 -0.75 -1.02
N LEU A 28 -1.84 -0.40 -1.63
CA LEU A 28 -1.28 0.95 -1.58
C LEU A 28 -2.10 1.97 -2.39
N SER A 29 -1.88 3.25 -2.08
CA SER A 29 -2.38 4.39 -2.83
C SER A 29 -1.88 4.39 -4.29
N GLY A 30 -2.58 5.11 -5.17
CA GLY A 30 -2.11 5.38 -6.54
C GLY A 30 -0.95 6.39 -6.61
N GLU A 31 -0.55 6.97 -5.48
CA GLU A 31 0.60 7.88 -5.34
C GLU A 31 1.66 7.22 -4.42
N PRO A 32 2.96 7.23 -4.81
CA PRO A 32 4.01 6.46 -4.12
C PRO A 32 4.45 6.96 -2.73
N SER A 33 4.05 8.15 -2.27
CA SER A 33 4.41 8.64 -0.94
C SER A 33 3.81 7.76 0.16
N GLN A 34 4.56 7.59 1.25
CA GLN A 34 4.19 6.74 2.38
C GLN A 34 3.96 7.53 3.67
N GLN A 35 3.69 8.83 3.56
CA GLN A 35 3.33 9.69 4.71
C GLN A 35 2.17 9.12 5.53
N ASP A 36 1.13 8.62 4.86
CA ASP A 36 -0.05 8.05 5.51
C ASP A 36 0.25 6.74 6.27
N LEU A 37 1.35 6.06 5.94
CA LEU A 37 1.78 4.82 6.60
C LEU A 37 2.75 5.10 7.76
N PHE A 38 3.70 6.02 7.57
CA PHE A 38 4.89 6.11 8.43
C PHE A 38 5.17 7.49 9.02
N SER A 39 4.34 8.50 8.76
CA SER A 39 4.47 9.77 9.46
C SER A 39 4.30 9.59 10.97
N ALA A 40 4.92 10.46 11.76
CA ALA A 40 4.89 10.38 13.23
C ALA A 40 3.47 10.49 13.84
N ALA A 41 2.50 11.01 13.07
CA ALA A 41 1.10 11.16 13.50
C ALA A 41 0.19 10.05 12.95
N ALA A 42 0.66 9.19 12.05
CA ALA A 42 -0.15 8.16 11.42
C ALA A 42 -0.38 6.97 12.37
N PRO A 43 -1.64 6.62 12.69
CA PRO A 43 -1.94 5.39 13.44
C PRO A 43 -1.53 4.12 12.68
N TYR A 44 -1.33 4.21 11.36
CA TYR A 44 -0.90 3.10 10.51
C TYR A 44 0.59 2.76 10.65
N ASN A 45 1.36 3.59 11.37
CA ASN A 45 2.69 3.22 11.82
C ASN A 45 2.55 2.27 13.03
N PHE A 46 2.22 1.00 12.76
CA PHE A 46 1.88 0.00 13.78
C PHE A 46 3.03 -0.35 14.73
N GLY A 47 4.28 -0.18 14.30
CA GLY A 47 5.46 -0.32 15.17
C GLY A 47 5.79 0.94 15.96
N HIS A 48 5.04 2.02 15.75
CA HIS A 48 5.12 3.30 16.47
C HIS A 48 6.54 3.94 16.51
N PHE A 49 7.39 3.67 15.50
CA PHE A 49 8.69 4.32 15.45
C PHE A 49 8.54 5.81 15.14
N ASN A 50 9.43 6.64 15.69
CA ASN A 50 9.47 8.07 15.40
C ASN A 50 10.94 8.51 15.28
N ASP A 51 11.46 8.50 14.05
CA ASP A 51 12.85 8.84 13.73
C ASP A 51 12.89 10.17 12.93
N PRO A 52 13.63 11.19 13.39
CA PRO A 52 13.78 12.47 12.67
C PRO A 52 14.38 12.35 11.27
N GLU A 53 15.24 11.37 11.00
CA GLU A 53 15.84 11.11 9.69
C GLU A 53 14.79 10.60 8.71
N ILE A 54 14.00 9.59 9.11
CA ILE A 54 12.90 9.07 8.28
C ILE A 54 11.81 10.14 8.08
N THR A 55 11.51 10.92 9.12
CA THR A 55 10.56 12.04 9.01
C THR A 55 11.05 13.07 7.99
N LYS A 56 12.34 13.38 7.99
CA LYS A 56 12.93 14.29 7.01
C LYS A 56 12.85 13.71 5.59
N ASP A 57 13.09 12.42 5.43
CA ASP A 57 13.05 11.77 4.11
C ASP A 57 11.63 11.75 3.53
N LEU A 58 10.64 11.40 4.34
CA LEU A 58 9.22 11.48 3.97
C LEU A 58 8.82 12.89 3.55
N ASN A 59 9.27 13.91 4.30
CA ASN A 59 8.97 15.31 3.97
C ASN A 59 9.71 15.79 2.71
N ASP A 60 10.91 15.28 2.43
CA ASP A 60 11.70 15.68 1.26
C ASP A 60 11.10 15.13 -0.04
N ILE A 61 10.54 13.91 0.01
CA ILE A 61 9.80 13.27 -1.09
C ILE A 61 8.60 14.11 -1.56
N ASP A 62 7.95 14.82 -0.64
CA ASP A 62 6.76 15.65 -0.93
C ASP A 62 7.05 17.16 -0.82
N SER A 63 8.33 17.53 -0.82
CA SER A 63 8.74 18.93 -0.80
C SER A 63 8.48 19.63 -2.14
N THR A 64 8.48 20.96 -2.16
CA THR A 64 8.38 21.72 -3.42
C THR A 64 9.51 21.43 -4.41
N LYS A 65 10.69 21.01 -3.93
CA LYS A 65 11.79 20.56 -4.80
C LYS A 65 11.45 19.27 -5.55
N ALA A 66 10.59 18.45 -4.97
CA ALA A 66 10.14 17.19 -5.54
C ALA A 66 9.12 17.37 -6.68
N GLU A 67 8.72 18.61 -7.01
CA GLU A 67 8.11 18.92 -8.31
C GLU A 67 9.07 18.56 -9.46
N ASP A 68 10.39 18.61 -9.23
CA ASP A 68 11.39 18.03 -10.12
C ASP A 68 11.50 16.51 -9.92
N SER A 69 11.19 15.75 -10.97
CA SER A 69 11.20 14.28 -10.93
C SER A 69 12.58 13.66 -10.65
N THR A 70 13.68 14.33 -11.01
CA THR A 70 15.04 13.86 -10.72
C THR A 70 15.35 14.04 -9.24
N TYR A 71 14.96 15.17 -8.66
CA TYR A 71 15.07 15.39 -7.21
C TYR A 71 14.22 14.38 -6.44
N ARG A 72 12.94 14.22 -6.82
CA ARG A 72 12.02 13.29 -6.15
C ARG A 72 12.51 11.85 -6.22
N LYS A 73 13.07 11.43 -7.36
CA LYS A 73 13.70 10.11 -7.50
C LYS A 73 14.85 9.91 -6.51
N ALA A 74 15.73 10.91 -6.37
CA ALA A 74 16.85 10.82 -5.41
C ALA A 74 16.34 10.78 -3.95
N ALA A 75 15.32 11.56 -3.62
CA ALA A 75 14.68 11.54 -2.31
C ALA A 75 14.07 10.16 -2.00
N PHE A 76 13.35 9.55 -2.95
CA PHE A 76 12.83 8.19 -2.80
C PHE A 76 13.92 7.14 -2.63
N ILE A 77 15.05 7.23 -3.35
CA ILE A 77 16.16 6.29 -3.20
C ILE A 77 16.72 6.38 -1.78
N LYS A 78 17.00 7.60 -1.29
CA LYS A 78 17.48 7.81 0.08
C LYS A 78 16.52 7.23 1.11
N TYR A 79 15.23 7.53 0.99
CA TYR A 79 14.20 7.00 1.87
C TYR A 79 14.20 5.46 1.92
N GLN A 80 14.28 4.79 0.76
CA GLN A 80 14.33 3.33 0.69
C GLN A 80 15.61 2.77 1.34
N GLU A 81 16.76 3.40 1.13
CA GLU A 81 18.03 3.00 1.74
C GLU A 81 18.00 3.15 3.26
N ASP A 82 17.49 4.27 3.76
CA ASP A 82 17.46 4.56 5.20
C ASP A 82 16.40 3.73 5.94
N MET A 83 15.22 3.51 5.36
CA MET A 83 14.24 2.56 5.90
C MET A 83 14.85 1.15 6.05
N ASN A 84 15.56 0.67 5.03
CA ASN A 84 16.22 -0.64 5.07
C ASN A 84 17.36 -0.68 6.11
N LYS A 85 18.14 0.39 6.23
CA LYS A 85 19.25 0.48 7.18
C LYS A 85 18.77 0.54 8.63
N LYS A 86 17.68 1.27 8.90
CA LYS A 86 17.09 1.39 10.24
C LYS A 86 16.34 0.12 10.66
N ALA A 87 15.75 -0.58 9.69
CA ALA A 87 15.06 -1.85 9.89
C ALA A 87 13.92 -1.79 10.94
N TYR A 88 13.23 -0.64 11.06
CA TYR A 88 11.98 -0.55 11.85
C TYR A 88 10.86 -1.42 11.26
N VAL A 89 10.91 -1.62 9.95
CA VAL A 89 10.11 -2.59 9.18
C VAL A 89 11.03 -3.25 8.15
N VAL A 90 10.67 -4.46 7.71
CA VAL A 90 11.41 -5.20 6.69
C VAL A 90 10.49 -5.47 5.50
N PRO A 91 10.80 -5.01 4.27
CA PRO A 91 10.01 -5.34 3.09
C PRO A 91 10.00 -6.85 2.83
N THR A 92 8.81 -7.46 2.69
CA THR A 92 8.67 -8.91 2.56
C THR A 92 8.53 -9.38 1.12
N ALA A 93 7.53 -8.89 0.39
CA ALA A 93 7.23 -9.37 -0.96
C ALA A 93 6.49 -8.33 -1.82
N TYR A 94 6.70 -8.43 -3.14
CA TYR A 94 5.82 -7.83 -4.14
C TYR A 94 4.88 -8.90 -4.72
N ALA A 95 3.69 -8.50 -5.18
CA ALA A 95 2.68 -9.42 -5.70
C ALA A 95 2.26 -9.05 -7.13
N ILE A 96 1.98 -10.09 -7.94
CA ILE A 96 1.26 -9.96 -9.21
C ILE A 96 -0.17 -10.45 -8.96
N ASN A 97 -1.14 -9.55 -9.13
CA ASN A 97 -2.55 -9.90 -8.98
C ASN A 97 -3.08 -10.58 -10.25
N TYR A 98 -3.96 -11.55 -10.07
CA TYR A 98 -4.70 -12.19 -11.15
C TYR A 98 -6.18 -12.32 -10.76
N THR A 99 -7.07 -12.10 -11.73
CA THR A 99 -8.51 -12.21 -11.53
C THR A 99 -9.09 -13.15 -12.59
N PRO A 100 -9.59 -14.34 -12.22
CA PRO A 100 -10.26 -15.20 -13.17
C PRO A 100 -11.60 -14.60 -13.57
N VAL A 101 -11.82 -14.43 -14.87
CA VAL A 101 -13.06 -13.90 -15.44
C VAL A 101 -13.76 -15.01 -16.23
N ASN A 102 -15.03 -15.31 -15.91
CA ASN A 102 -15.80 -16.30 -16.66
C ASN A 102 -15.94 -15.85 -18.12
N LYS A 103 -15.78 -16.77 -19.08
CA LYS A 103 -15.82 -16.46 -20.53
C LYS A 103 -17.13 -15.79 -21.01
N ARG A 104 -18.22 -15.88 -20.23
CA ARG A 104 -19.46 -15.16 -20.56
C ARG A 104 -19.37 -13.65 -20.30
N VAL A 105 -18.43 -13.19 -19.47
CA VAL A 105 -18.33 -11.78 -19.09
C VAL A 105 -17.72 -11.03 -20.26
N VAL A 106 -18.36 -9.92 -20.63
CA VAL A 106 -17.87 -8.97 -21.63
C VAL A 106 -17.59 -7.64 -20.94
N GLY A 107 -16.62 -6.87 -21.44
CA GLY A 107 -16.30 -5.53 -20.93
C GLY A 107 -15.50 -5.49 -19.61
N MET A 108 -15.17 -6.62 -19.00
CA MET A 108 -14.30 -6.64 -17.82
C MET A 108 -12.84 -6.35 -18.19
N THR A 109 -12.19 -5.45 -17.46
CA THR A 109 -10.76 -5.11 -17.59
C THR A 109 -10.15 -4.80 -16.22
N LEU A 110 -8.83 -4.97 -16.11
CA LEU A 110 -8.02 -4.54 -14.95
C LEU A 110 -7.12 -3.34 -15.31
N ASP A 111 -7.36 -2.69 -16.45
CA ASP A 111 -6.66 -1.46 -16.82
C ASP A 111 -6.96 -0.36 -15.80
N TYR A 112 -5.92 0.17 -15.15
CA TYR A 112 -6.03 1.26 -14.18
C TYR A 112 -6.61 2.55 -14.78
N GLY A 113 -6.53 2.72 -16.10
CA GLY A 113 -7.12 3.85 -16.82
C GLY A 113 -8.61 3.68 -17.18
N ALA A 114 -9.22 2.52 -16.94
CA ALA A 114 -10.61 2.26 -17.31
C ALA A 114 -11.59 2.86 -16.28
N MET A 115 -12.30 3.92 -16.68
CA MET A 115 -13.16 4.69 -15.76
C MET A 115 -14.64 4.27 -15.76
N ASN A 116 -15.08 3.49 -16.75
CA ASN A 116 -16.49 3.14 -16.95
C ASN A 116 -16.77 1.62 -16.87
N THR A 117 -15.83 0.84 -16.32
CA THR A 117 -15.91 -0.64 -16.29
C THR A 117 -17.25 -1.15 -15.78
N TRP A 118 -17.81 -0.54 -14.73
CA TRP A 118 -19.10 -0.97 -14.16
C TRP A 118 -20.32 -0.68 -15.03
N SER A 119 -20.23 0.30 -15.94
CA SER A 119 -21.27 0.59 -16.93
C SER A 119 -21.10 -0.25 -18.21
N GLU A 120 -19.87 -0.65 -18.52
CA GLU A 120 -19.52 -1.41 -19.73
C GLU A 120 -19.59 -2.93 -19.54
N ILE A 121 -19.47 -3.40 -18.29
CA ILE A 121 -19.49 -4.83 -17.99
C ILE A 121 -20.88 -5.43 -18.25
N GLY A 122 -20.89 -6.62 -18.85
CA GLY A 122 -22.11 -7.37 -19.10
C GLY A 122 -21.85 -8.87 -19.22
N VAL A 123 -22.89 -9.60 -19.64
CA VAL A 123 -22.78 -11.04 -19.93
C VAL A 123 -23.29 -11.34 -21.34
N SER A 124 -22.60 -12.22 -22.06
CA SER A 124 -22.98 -12.69 -23.39
C SER A 124 -24.00 -13.84 -23.36
N SER A 125 -24.26 -14.42 -22.19
CA SER A 125 -25.22 -15.51 -21.99
C SER A 125 -25.75 -15.58 -20.56
N ASP A 126 -26.99 -16.03 -20.40
CA ASP A 126 -27.63 -16.21 -19.08
C ASP A 126 -26.90 -17.24 -18.22
N LYS A 127 -26.47 -18.36 -18.84
CA LYS A 127 -25.72 -19.42 -18.17
C LYS A 127 -24.24 -19.11 -18.13
N MET A 128 -23.56 -19.64 -17.11
CA MET A 128 -22.09 -19.65 -17.06
C MET A 128 -21.54 -20.42 -18.26
N ALA A 129 -20.45 -19.90 -18.83
CA ALA A 129 -19.64 -20.70 -19.73
C ALA A 129 -18.99 -21.82 -18.91
N THR A 130 -19.38 -23.07 -19.19
CA THR A 130 -18.70 -24.26 -18.67
C THR A 130 -17.47 -24.55 -19.53
N LYS A 131 -16.53 -25.33 -18.99
CA LYS A 131 -15.37 -25.78 -19.76
C LYS A 131 -15.79 -26.53 -21.02
#